data_AF-A0A1V6FFE8-F1
#
_entry.id   AF-A0A1V6FFE8-F1
#
_cell.length_a   1.000
_cell.length_b   1.000
_cell.length_c   1.000
_cell.angle_alpha   90.00
_cell.angle_beta   90.00
_cell.angle_gamma   90.00
#
_symmetry.space_group_name_H-M   'P 1'
#
loop_
_entity.id
_entity.type
_entity.pdbx_description
1 polymer ?
#
loop_
_entity_poly.entity_id
_entity_poly.type
_entity_poly.pdbx_seq_one_letter_code
_entity_poly.pdbx_strand_id
1 'polypeptide(L)'
;MPNRNPIEMEQVVPEKYVKNSKKKKDNPNFRVGPRNAEVAKFYRLAVDGKRGNIAFPNAESKSFYIDCLSAAIQSFPIEILAYSVLNNRAYFVIATYDQTPVSHNRWIAEANSEYAKYYNKYFKGAGYVFKSTIRSKKIADYMDVAESIMIVHSQPYASGLSDSYSYDFSSYKEDSSRQLANLNAFYWAAGMEEAERMLGIAHNMGPRSIPADFVNLPEIEKFDQSLENILCDYKVINKSAIPGETMCRVITELNERGGYTYDYIVTKLNLQKENQYEMLIEVIVDLAITFGQTYDESITNLGVTFASSNKAREVLLDVVTVISNRTGYAYDYIMNMLGLAYPNYDFLKDLVRYISSMKGISFVETIKKLGIVHEPAYVLQLVEKG
;
A
#
# COMPACT_ATOMS: atom_id res chain seq x y z
N MET A 1 -1.61 91.69 3.48
CA MET A 1 -0.61 90.62 3.38
C MET A 1 -0.71 89.76 4.63
N PRO A 2 -1.14 88.50 4.54
CA PRO A 2 -1.38 87.65 5.71
C PRO A 2 -0.09 86.95 6.14
N ASN A 3 0.16 86.97 7.44
CA ASN A 3 1.36 86.39 8.05
C ASN A 3 1.09 84.92 8.41
N ARG A 4 2.03 84.05 8.03
CA ARG A 4 2.03 82.60 8.26
C ARG A 4 2.26 82.28 9.74
N ASN A 5 1.63 81.21 10.22
CA ASN A 5 2.21 80.26 11.18
C ASN A 5 1.50 78.90 11.08
N PRO A 6 2.15 77.80 11.48
CA PRO A 6 2.06 76.49 10.83
C PRO A 6 0.97 75.56 11.38
N ILE A 7 0.58 74.61 10.53
CA ILE A 7 -0.40 73.55 10.80
C ILE A 7 0.28 72.46 11.64
N GLU A 8 -0.18 72.25 12.88
CA GLU A 8 0.06 71.02 13.64
C GLU A 8 -0.93 69.95 13.20
N MET A 9 -0.42 68.76 12.86
CA MET A 9 -1.22 67.58 12.55
C MET A 9 -1.60 66.85 13.84
N GLU A 10 -2.84 67.01 14.30
CA GLU A 10 -3.42 66.13 15.32
C GLU A 10 -3.86 64.81 14.67
N GLN A 11 -3.25 63.72 15.14
CA GLN A 11 -3.61 62.35 14.77
C GLN A 11 -4.97 61.99 15.36
N VAL A 12 -6.00 61.90 14.51
CA VAL A 12 -7.31 61.35 14.86
C VAL A 12 -7.18 59.82 14.96
N VAL A 13 -7.22 59.28 16.17
CA VAL A 13 -7.37 57.85 16.44
C VAL A 13 -8.85 57.50 16.34
N PRO A 14 -9.30 56.62 15.42
CA PRO A 14 -10.72 56.26 15.33
C PRO A 14 -11.12 55.27 16.44
N GLU A 15 -12.32 55.48 16.95
CA GLU A 15 -13.01 54.74 18.00
C GLU A 15 -13.04 53.22 17.76
N LYS A 16 -12.86 52.47 18.86
CA LYS A 16 -12.95 51.00 18.90
C LYS A 16 -14.34 50.53 18.45
N TYR A 17 -14.40 49.88 17.29
CA TYR A 17 -15.54 49.09 16.86
C TYR A 17 -15.82 47.95 17.85
N VAL A 18 -16.93 48.05 18.59
CA VAL A 18 -17.48 46.97 19.40
C VAL A 18 -18.17 45.97 18.47
N LYS A 19 -17.53 44.81 18.22
CA LYS A 19 -18.16 43.68 17.52
C LYS A 19 -19.18 43.01 18.46
N ASN A 20 -20.46 43.19 18.16
CA ASN A 20 -21.54 42.37 18.73
C ASN A 20 -21.37 40.91 18.29
N SER A 21 -20.92 40.05 19.19
CA SER A 21 -20.86 38.61 18.99
C SER A 21 -22.26 38.00 19.18
N LYS A 22 -22.94 37.70 18.06
CA LYS A 22 -24.06 36.75 18.11
C LYS A 22 -23.49 35.38 18.51
N LYS A 23 -23.87 34.88 19.69
CA LYS A 23 -23.56 33.51 20.13
C LYS A 23 -23.94 32.52 19.02
N LYS A 24 -22.92 31.84 18.44
CA LYS A 24 -23.12 30.70 17.54
C LYS A 24 -23.90 29.63 18.31
N LYS A 25 -24.95 29.08 17.70
CA LYS A 25 -25.65 27.91 18.24
C LYS A 25 -24.71 26.71 18.14
N ASP A 26 -24.47 26.04 19.26
CA ASP A 26 -23.69 24.80 19.33
C ASP A 26 -24.40 23.70 18.52
N ASN A 27 -23.65 23.07 17.60
CA ASN A 27 -24.11 21.91 16.83
C ASN A 27 -23.68 20.64 17.57
N PRO A 28 -24.63 19.79 18.02
CA PRO A 28 -24.32 18.59 18.81
C PRO A 28 -23.50 17.51 18.06
N ASN A 29 -23.37 17.62 16.73
CA ASN A 29 -22.56 16.70 15.92
C ASN A 29 -21.12 17.19 15.66
N PHE A 30 -20.74 18.37 16.18
CA PHE A 30 -19.40 18.92 15.98
C PHE A 30 -18.42 18.30 16.98
N ARG A 31 -17.69 17.27 16.55
CA ARG A 31 -16.61 16.64 17.35
C ARG A 31 -15.36 17.53 17.32
N VAL A 32 -15.35 18.59 18.13
CA VAL A 32 -14.12 19.35 18.39
C VAL A 32 -13.25 18.54 19.34
N GLY A 33 -12.21 17.91 18.80
CA GLY A 33 -11.18 17.28 19.62
C GLY A 33 -10.50 18.31 20.55
N PRO A 34 -10.01 17.92 21.75
CA PRO A 34 -9.70 18.87 22.83
C PRO A 34 -8.53 19.83 22.59
N ARG A 35 -7.77 19.73 21.50
CA ARG A 35 -6.63 20.60 21.18
C ARG A 35 -6.29 20.50 19.69
N ASN A 36 -6.93 21.25 18.78
CA ASN A 36 -6.52 21.31 17.37
C ASN A 36 -7.35 22.39 16.61
N ALA A 37 -6.84 22.93 15.50
CA ALA A 37 -7.23 24.20 14.89
C ALA A 37 -8.74 24.40 14.62
N GLU A 38 -9.23 25.64 14.69
CA GLU A 38 -10.63 25.98 14.32
C GLU A 38 -10.93 25.81 12.82
N VAL A 39 -9.92 25.59 11.98
CA VAL A 39 -10.03 25.55 10.53
C VAL A 39 -9.70 24.16 10.00
N ALA A 40 -10.68 23.57 9.30
CA ALA A 40 -10.52 22.30 8.62
C ALA A 40 -9.45 22.39 7.50
N LYS A 41 -8.63 21.35 7.39
CA LYS A 41 -7.72 21.14 6.27
C LYS A 41 -8.20 19.95 5.45
N PHE A 42 -8.26 20.13 4.13
CA PHE A 42 -8.80 19.14 3.22
C PHE A 42 -7.68 18.34 2.56
N TYR A 43 -7.89 17.04 2.39
CA TYR A 43 -6.94 16.14 1.75
C TYR A 43 -7.65 15.17 0.80
N ARG A 44 -7.01 14.89 -0.33
CA ARG A 44 -7.30 13.71 -1.15
C ARG A 44 -6.37 12.59 -0.70
N LEU A 45 -6.93 11.41 -0.44
CA LEU A 45 -6.17 10.23 -0.03
C LEU A 45 -6.44 9.05 -0.96
N ALA A 46 -5.43 8.19 -1.12
CA ALA A 46 -5.60 6.86 -1.70
C ALA A 46 -4.82 5.83 -0.89
N VAL A 47 -5.50 4.73 -0.61
CA VAL A 47 -4.93 3.50 -0.07
C VAL A 47 -4.82 2.51 -1.21
N ASP A 48 -3.60 2.12 -1.51
CA ASP A 48 -3.29 1.18 -2.58
C ASP A 48 -3.03 -0.20 -1.99
N GLY A 49 -3.64 -1.23 -2.57
CA GLY A 49 -3.25 -2.61 -2.33
C GLY A 49 -1.82 -2.86 -2.80
N LYS A 50 -1.18 -3.88 -2.23
CA LYS A 50 0.15 -4.29 -2.68
C LYS A 50 0.11 -4.78 -4.13
N ARG A 51 1.29 -4.77 -4.77
CA ARG A 51 1.44 -5.25 -6.15
C ARG A 51 1.01 -6.72 -6.26
N GLY A 52 0.37 -7.09 -7.36
CA GLY A 52 -0.04 -8.47 -7.65
C GLY A 52 -1.27 -8.98 -6.89
N ASN A 53 -1.72 -8.29 -5.83
CA ASN A 53 -2.85 -8.75 -5.03
C ASN A 53 -4.12 -7.91 -5.26
N ILE A 54 -5.28 -8.52 -5.02
CA ILE A 54 -6.56 -7.84 -4.94
C ILE A 54 -6.84 -7.57 -3.46
N ALA A 55 -6.72 -6.31 -3.02
CA ALA A 55 -6.96 -5.94 -1.63
C ALA A 55 -8.39 -6.25 -1.16
N PHE A 56 -9.38 -6.09 -2.03
CA PHE A 56 -10.81 -6.21 -1.73
C PHE A 56 -11.51 -7.21 -2.69
N PRO A 57 -11.31 -8.53 -2.49
CA PRO A 57 -11.67 -9.56 -3.47
C PRO A 57 -13.17 -9.71 -3.73
N ASN A 58 -14.02 -9.39 -2.76
CA ASN A 58 -15.47 -9.54 -2.85
C ASN A 58 -16.20 -8.39 -2.14
N ALA A 59 -17.53 -8.41 -2.20
CA ALA A 59 -18.40 -7.41 -1.59
C ALA A 59 -18.24 -7.38 -0.06
N GLU A 60 -18.12 -8.55 0.56
CA GLU A 60 -17.97 -8.72 2.01
C GLU A 60 -16.69 -8.05 2.51
N SER A 61 -15.58 -8.24 1.79
CA SER A 61 -14.31 -7.58 2.08
C SER A 61 -14.40 -6.06 1.95
N LYS A 62 -15.10 -5.53 0.94
CA LYS A 62 -15.31 -4.08 0.79
C LYS A 62 -16.16 -3.52 1.94
N SER A 63 -17.25 -4.19 2.28
CA SER A 63 -18.10 -3.82 3.43
C SER A 63 -17.32 -3.86 4.75
N PHE A 64 -16.56 -4.92 4.99
CA PHE A 64 -15.76 -5.05 6.21
C PHE A 64 -14.71 -3.94 6.33
N TYR A 65 -14.08 -3.54 5.22
CA TYR A 65 -13.15 -2.40 5.24
C TYR A 65 -13.85 -1.08 5.60
N ILE A 66 -15.06 -0.84 5.11
CA ILE A 66 -15.88 0.32 5.48
C ILE A 66 -16.18 0.29 6.99
N ASP A 67 -16.48 -0.88 7.54
CA ASP A 67 -16.70 -1.04 8.99
C ASP A 67 -15.42 -0.74 9.79
N CYS A 68 -14.25 -1.18 9.32
CA CYS A 68 -12.96 -0.83 9.92
C CYS A 68 -12.72 0.70 9.91
N LEU A 69 -13.00 1.37 8.80
CA LEU A 69 -12.87 2.83 8.67
C LEU A 69 -13.80 3.56 9.65
N SER A 70 -15.05 3.09 9.77
CA SER A 70 -16.08 3.63 10.66
C SER A 70 -15.76 3.42 12.15
N ALA A 71 -15.17 2.27 12.50
CA ALA A 71 -14.69 2.03 13.86
C ALA A 71 -13.50 2.95 14.21
N ALA A 72 -12.49 3.00 13.33
CA ALA A 72 -11.26 3.74 13.58
C ALA A 72 -11.48 5.26 13.65
N ILE A 73 -12.36 5.83 12.80
CA ILE A 73 -12.54 7.28 12.71
C ILE A 73 -13.03 7.91 14.03
N GLN A 74 -13.65 7.13 14.92
CA GLN A 74 -14.14 7.62 16.19
C GLN A 74 -13.03 8.16 17.11
N SER A 75 -11.79 7.70 16.91
CA SER A 75 -10.61 8.07 17.69
C SER A 75 -9.88 9.32 17.15
N PHE A 76 -10.28 9.86 15.99
CA PHE A 76 -9.53 10.91 15.30
C PHE A 76 -10.40 12.14 14.96
N PRO A 77 -9.82 13.35 14.94
CA PRO A 77 -10.52 14.57 14.56
C PRO A 77 -10.62 14.69 13.03
N ILE A 78 -11.26 13.71 12.39
CA ILE A 78 -11.37 13.56 10.94
C ILE A 78 -12.83 13.45 10.55
N GLU A 79 -13.17 14.04 9.43
CA GLU A 79 -14.44 13.88 8.73
C GLU A 79 -14.17 13.33 7.34
N ILE A 80 -14.87 12.28 6.92
CA ILE A 80 -14.81 11.78 5.54
C ILE A 80 -15.89 12.51 4.75
N LEU A 81 -15.47 13.23 3.72
CA LEU A 81 -16.36 13.97 2.82
C LEU A 81 -16.85 13.08 1.68
N ALA A 82 -15.96 12.22 1.18
CA ALA A 82 -16.29 11.22 0.17
C ALA A 82 -15.37 10.02 0.25
N TYR A 83 -15.86 8.84 -0.14
CA TYR A 83 -15.03 7.65 -0.33
C TYR A 83 -15.51 6.78 -1.49
N SER A 84 -14.61 5.94 -2.01
CA SER A 84 -14.94 4.83 -2.92
C SER A 84 -13.94 3.69 -2.75
N VAL A 85 -14.42 2.48 -2.43
CA VAL A 85 -13.62 1.26 -2.22
C VAL A 85 -13.72 0.35 -3.44
N LEU A 86 -12.67 0.29 -4.25
CA LEU A 86 -12.59 -0.53 -5.47
C LEU A 86 -12.04 -1.94 -5.15
N ASN A 87 -11.58 -2.67 -6.17
CA ASN A 87 -10.97 -4.00 -5.98
C ASN A 87 -9.58 -3.96 -5.34
N ASN A 88 -8.75 -2.97 -5.70
CA ASN A 88 -7.38 -2.90 -5.20
C ASN A 88 -6.95 -1.52 -4.70
N ARG A 89 -7.90 -0.58 -4.59
CA ARG A 89 -7.65 0.79 -4.14
C ARG A 89 -8.86 1.31 -3.40
N ALA A 90 -8.65 2.15 -2.40
CA ALA A 90 -9.69 2.95 -1.77
C ALA A 90 -9.31 4.43 -1.86
N TYR A 91 -10.24 5.27 -2.30
CA TYR A 91 -10.04 6.71 -2.46
C TYR A 91 -10.88 7.48 -1.46
N PHE A 92 -10.36 8.60 -0.95
CA PHE A 92 -11.05 9.42 0.03
C PHE A 92 -10.83 10.91 -0.24
N VAL A 93 -11.84 11.70 0.15
CA VAL A 93 -11.68 13.12 0.47
C VAL A 93 -11.99 13.27 1.94
N ILE A 94 -11.07 13.88 2.71
CA ILE A 94 -11.25 14.07 4.14
C ILE A 94 -11.03 15.53 4.54
N ALA A 95 -11.63 15.90 5.66
CA ALA A 95 -11.24 17.07 6.44
C ALA A 95 -10.58 16.60 7.74
N THR A 96 -9.49 17.25 8.12
CA THR A 96 -8.85 17.07 9.42
C THR A 96 -8.74 18.41 10.14
N TYR A 97 -8.88 18.38 11.45
CA TYR A 97 -8.75 19.58 12.29
C TYR A 97 -7.37 19.70 12.93
N ASP A 98 -6.48 18.72 12.73
CA ASP A 98 -5.15 18.72 13.34
C ASP A 98 -4.18 19.78 12.81
N GLN A 99 -3.33 20.30 13.72
CA GLN A 99 -2.30 21.26 13.33
C GLN A 99 -1.22 20.62 12.45
N THR A 100 -0.95 19.33 12.64
CA THR A 100 0.04 18.52 11.89
C THR A 100 -0.67 17.29 11.34
N PRO A 101 -0.51 16.90 10.06
CA PRO A 101 -1.30 15.88 9.35
C PRO A 101 -1.07 14.42 9.81
N VAL A 102 -0.98 14.19 11.12
CA VAL A 102 -0.66 12.89 11.70
C VAL A 102 -1.91 12.05 11.87
N SER A 103 -3.08 12.67 12.08
CA SER A 103 -4.30 11.94 12.43
C SER A 103 -4.78 11.06 11.28
N HIS A 104 -4.75 11.54 10.04
CA HIS A 104 -5.27 10.76 8.91
C HIS A 104 -4.39 9.56 8.55
N ASN A 105 -3.07 9.70 8.68
CA ASN A 105 -2.15 8.58 8.52
C ASN A 105 -2.39 7.52 9.60
N ARG A 106 -2.59 7.92 10.85
CA ARG A 106 -2.88 7.00 11.96
C ARG A 106 -4.24 6.32 11.82
N TRP A 107 -5.26 7.08 11.43
CA TRP A 107 -6.60 6.56 11.16
C TRP A 107 -6.59 5.46 10.09
N ILE A 108 -5.94 5.72 8.95
CA ILE A 108 -5.81 4.70 7.90
C ILE A 108 -4.98 3.52 8.39
N ALA A 109 -3.87 3.75 9.10
CA ALA A 109 -3.04 2.66 9.62
C ALA A 109 -3.84 1.73 10.56
N GLU A 110 -4.69 2.29 11.43
CA GLU A 110 -5.56 1.53 12.32
C GLU A 110 -6.59 0.70 11.53
N ALA A 111 -7.31 1.33 10.58
CA ALA A 111 -8.29 0.63 9.74
C ALA A 111 -7.64 -0.47 8.88
N ASN A 112 -6.48 -0.19 8.29
CA ASN A 112 -5.71 -1.13 7.48
C ASN A 112 -5.20 -2.32 8.30
N SER A 113 -4.82 -2.09 9.56
CA SER A 113 -4.32 -3.14 10.45
C SER A 113 -5.43 -4.11 10.83
N GLU A 114 -6.62 -3.61 11.17
CA GLU A 114 -7.78 -4.47 11.44
C GLU A 114 -8.23 -5.23 10.19
N TYR A 115 -8.25 -4.56 9.03
CA TYR A 115 -8.57 -5.22 7.78
C TYR A 115 -7.57 -6.31 7.40
N ALA A 116 -6.27 -6.09 7.59
CA ALA A 116 -5.24 -7.09 7.30
C ALA A 116 -5.43 -8.36 8.14
N LYS A 117 -5.84 -8.24 9.41
CA LYS A 117 -6.18 -9.40 10.25
C LYS A 117 -7.35 -10.21 9.66
N TYR A 118 -8.41 -9.52 9.23
CA TYR A 118 -9.54 -10.15 8.55
C TYR A 118 -9.10 -10.83 7.26
N TYR A 119 -8.38 -10.12 6.39
CA TYR A 119 -7.95 -10.63 5.09
C TYR A 119 -7.10 -11.90 5.25
N ASN A 120 -6.11 -11.86 6.15
CA ASN A 120 -5.20 -13.00 6.37
C ASN A 120 -5.92 -14.22 6.96
N LYS A 121 -6.96 -13.99 7.76
CA LYS A 121 -7.81 -15.07 8.30
C LYS A 121 -8.57 -15.82 7.21
N TYR A 122 -9.09 -15.12 6.19
CA TYR A 122 -10.03 -15.72 5.22
C TYR A 122 -9.39 -16.04 3.85
N PHE A 123 -8.35 -15.33 3.44
CA PHE A 123 -7.75 -15.48 2.11
C PHE A 123 -6.36 -16.12 2.13
N LYS A 124 -5.93 -16.68 3.28
CA LYS A 124 -4.65 -17.40 3.47
C LYS A 124 -3.42 -16.63 2.96
N GLY A 125 -3.49 -15.31 2.91
CA GLY A 125 -2.34 -14.47 2.59
C GLY A 125 -1.40 -14.43 3.79
N ALA A 126 -0.12 -14.71 3.57
CA ALA A 126 0.92 -14.28 4.50
C ALA A 126 1.24 -12.81 4.24
N GLY A 127 1.20 -11.99 5.30
CA GLY A 127 1.72 -10.62 5.30
C GLY A 127 0.70 -9.50 5.05
N TYR A 128 1.17 -8.42 4.43
CA TYR A 128 0.46 -7.15 4.29
C TYR A 128 -0.50 -7.17 3.11
N VAL A 129 -1.62 -6.42 3.23
CA VAL A 129 -2.62 -6.27 2.16
C VAL A 129 -2.44 -4.98 1.37
N PHE A 130 -2.06 -3.92 2.08
CA PHE A 130 -1.85 -2.58 1.52
C PHE A 130 -0.36 -2.24 1.45
N LYS A 131 -0.02 -1.26 0.62
CA LYS A 131 1.29 -0.60 0.68
C LYS A 131 1.49 0.06 2.05
N SER A 132 2.76 0.20 2.48
CA SER A 132 3.08 0.87 3.75
C SER A 132 2.72 2.35 3.75
N THR A 133 2.72 2.97 2.58
CA THR A 133 2.42 4.37 2.34
C THR A 133 1.03 4.57 1.76
N ILE A 134 0.42 5.67 2.16
CA ILE A 134 -0.77 6.20 1.51
C ILE A 134 -0.37 7.37 0.62
N ARG A 135 -1.07 7.55 -0.49
CA ARG A 135 -0.97 8.80 -1.24
C ARG A 135 -1.84 9.84 -0.55
N SER A 136 -1.26 10.96 -0.16
CA SER A 136 -1.95 12.06 0.51
C SER A 136 -1.56 13.39 -0.11
N LYS A 137 -2.57 14.18 -0.52
CA LYS A 137 -2.37 15.52 -1.07
C LYS A 137 -3.32 16.51 -0.42
N LYS A 138 -2.75 17.56 0.15
CA LYS A 138 -3.52 18.68 0.69
C LYS A 138 -4.22 19.42 -0.45
N ILE A 139 -5.48 19.74 -0.24
CA ILE A 139 -6.31 20.57 -1.13
C ILE A 139 -6.31 21.99 -0.58
N ALA A 140 -6.05 22.97 -1.44
CA ALA A 140 -5.93 24.38 -1.05
C ALA A 140 -7.21 25.17 -1.31
N ASP A 141 -7.96 24.82 -2.36
CA ASP A 141 -9.13 25.53 -2.84
C ASP A 141 -10.43 24.75 -2.60
N TYR A 142 -11.53 25.44 -2.33
CA TYR A 142 -12.83 24.81 -2.05
C TYR A 142 -13.51 24.24 -3.30
N MET A 143 -13.31 24.84 -4.47
CA MET A 143 -13.75 24.24 -5.72
C MET A 143 -13.01 22.92 -5.93
N ASP A 144 -11.69 22.87 -5.67
CA ASP A 144 -10.92 21.61 -5.73
C ASP A 144 -11.43 20.54 -4.74
N VAL A 145 -12.03 20.93 -3.60
CA VAL A 145 -12.68 19.97 -2.68
C VAL A 145 -13.91 19.37 -3.33
N ALA A 146 -14.82 20.20 -3.87
CA ALA A 146 -16.01 19.74 -4.58
C ALA A 146 -15.66 18.88 -5.80
N GLU A 147 -14.64 19.28 -6.56
CA GLU A 147 -14.12 18.49 -7.67
C GLU A 147 -13.53 17.16 -7.22
N SER A 148 -12.79 17.14 -6.11
CA SER A 148 -12.23 15.91 -5.56
C SER A 148 -13.30 14.94 -5.09
N ILE A 149 -14.39 15.43 -4.48
CA ILE A 149 -15.55 14.60 -4.09
C ILE A 149 -16.11 13.90 -5.33
N MET A 150 -16.36 14.66 -6.39
CA MET A 150 -16.87 14.11 -7.65
C MET A 150 -15.89 13.11 -8.29
N ILE A 151 -14.59 13.42 -8.29
CA ILE A 151 -13.56 12.52 -8.80
C ILE A 151 -13.58 11.20 -8.02
N VAL A 152 -13.66 11.24 -6.68
CA VAL A 152 -13.74 10.02 -5.85
C VAL A 152 -14.99 9.20 -6.18
N HIS A 153 -16.15 9.84 -6.33
CA HIS A 153 -17.39 9.16 -6.74
C HIS A 153 -17.35 8.59 -8.17
N SER A 154 -16.50 9.15 -9.03
CA SER A 154 -16.28 8.68 -10.41
C SER A 154 -15.36 7.46 -10.51
N GLN A 155 -14.66 7.08 -9.43
CA GLN A 155 -13.66 6.02 -9.50
C GLN A 155 -14.19 4.63 -9.86
N PRO A 156 -15.39 4.20 -9.40
CA PRO A 156 -15.99 2.95 -9.86
C PRO A 156 -16.20 2.93 -11.38
N TYR A 157 -16.67 4.04 -11.95
CA TYR A 157 -16.81 4.19 -13.40
C TYR A 157 -15.47 4.18 -14.14
N ALA A 158 -14.52 4.99 -13.68
CA ALA A 158 -13.20 5.11 -14.29
C ALA A 158 -12.40 3.79 -14.25
N SER A 159 -12.71 2.89 -13.32
CA SER A 159 -12.09 1.56 -13.19
C SER A 159 -12.90 0.43 -13.83
N GLY A 160 -14.02 0.73 -14.49
CA GLY A 160 -14.88 -0.26 -15.14
C GLY A 160 -15.64 -1.16 -14.17
N LEU A 161 -15.82 -0.75 -12.91
CA LEU A 161 -16.58 -1.49 -11.89
C LEU A 161 -18.07 -1.14 -11.87
N SER A 162 -18.47 -0.03 -12.47
CA SER A 162 -19.87 0.39 -12.62
C SER A 162 -20.03 1.24 -13.87
N ASP A 163 -21.20 1.19 -14.51
CA ASP A 163 -21.53 2.06 -15.66
C ASP A 163 -21.93 3.48 -15.23
N SER A 164 -21.95 3.77 -13.92
CA SER A 164 -22.31 5.08 -13.36
C SER A 164 -21.60 5.35 -12.03
N TYR A 165 -21.90 6.50 -11.40
CA TYR A 165 -21.46 6.80 -10.01
C TYR A 165 -22.16 5.94 -8.96
N SER A 166 -23.29 5.31 -9.32
CA SER A 166 -24.01 4.43 -8.41
C SER A 166 -23.18 3.17 -8.20
N TYR A 167 -22.61 3.06 -7.00
CA TYR A 167 -21.77 1.96 -6.60
C TYR A 167 -21.90 1.75 -5.09
N ASP A 168 -22.15 0.51 -4.68
CA ASP A 168 -22.56 0.19 -3.30
C ASP A 168 -21.46 0.43 -2.26
N PHE A 169 -20.20 0.52 -2.68
CA PHE A 169 -19.04 0.77 -1.83
C PHE A 169 -18.45 2.17 -2.05
N SER A 170 -19.31 3.11 -2.46
CA SER A 170 -19.01 4.53 -2.62
C SER A 170 -19.97 5.36 -1.78
N SER A 171 -19.49 6.49 -1.27
CA SER A 171 -20.34 7.42 -0.53
C SER A 171 -21.34 8.19 -1.40
N TYR A 172 -21.28 8.05 -2.73
CA TYR A 172 -22.26 8.65 -3.63
C TYR A 172 -23.69 8.15 -3.38
N LYS A 173 -23.81 6.86 -3.00
CA LYS A 173 -25.09 6.22 -2.69
C LYS A 173 -24.98 5.45 -1.37
N GLU A 174 -24.47 6.13 -0.35
CA GLU A 174 -24.34 5.56 0.98
C GLU A 174 -25.73 5.24 1.55
N ASP A 175 -25.89 4.02 2.07
CA ASP A 175 -27.10 3.65 2.82
C ASP A 175 -27.15 4.43 4.14
N SER A 176 -28.34 4.89 4.50
CA SER A 176 -28.69 5.44 5.81
C SER A 176 -28.17 4.64 7.01
N SER A 177 -28.03 3.32 6.87
CA SER A 177 -27.47 2.45 7.92
C SER A 177 -25.94 2.55 8.08
N ARG A 178 -25.23 3.13 7.11
CA ARG A 178 -23.77 3.15 7.00
C ARG A 178 -23.17 4.56 6.92
N GLN A 179 -23.94 5.61 7.24
CA GLN A 179 -23.59 7.02 7.04
C GLN A 179 -22.23 7.41 7.67
N LEU A 180 -21.15 7.21 6.93
CA LEU A 180 -19.77 7.49 7.26
C LEU A 180 -19.34 8.81 6.63
N ALA A 181 -19.82 9.12 5.42
CA ALA A 181 -19.52 10.37 4.75
C ALA A 181 -20.46 11.51 5.21
N ASN A 182 -19.90 12.69 5.46
CA ASN A 182 -20.66 13.90 5.71
C ASN A 182 -19.88 15.13 5.22
N LEU A 183 -20.61 16.22 4.94
CA LEU A 183 -20.07 17.43 4.29
C LEU A 183 -20.02 18.63 5.23
N ASN A 184 -20.12 18.41 6.55
CA ASN A 184 -20.20 19.46 7.56
C ASN A 184 -18.97 20.38 7.54
N ALA A 185 -17.77 19.79 7.49
CA ALA A 185 -16.52 20.55 7.41
C ALA A 185 -16.48 21.43 6.17
N PHE A 186 -16.93 20.91 5.03
CA PHE A 186 -16.94 21.64 3.76
C PHE A 186 -17.97 22.78 3.77
N TYR A 187 -19.20 22.50 4.19
CA TYR A 187 -20.25 23.51 4.32
C TYR A 187 -19.87 24.63 5.30
N TRP A 188 -19.21 24.27 6.40
CA TRP A 188 -18.75 25.27 7.37
C TRP A 188 -17.62 26.13 6.81
N ALA A 189 -16.70 25.54 6.06
CA ALA A 189 -15.52 26.23 5.53
C ALA A 189 -15.83 27.13 4.34
N ALA A 190 -16.66 26.66 3.40
CA ALA A 190 -17.01 27.39 2.18
C ALA A 190 -18.30 28.20 2.29
N GLY A 191 -19.17 27.89 3.26
CA GLY A 191 -20.55 28.37 3.32
C GLY A 191 -21.49 27.45 2.55
N MET A 192 -22.65 27.15 3.13
CA MET A 192 -23.58 26.12 2.62
C MET A 192 -24.00 26.36 1.16
N GLU A 193 -24.48 27.56 0.83
CA GLU A 193 -24.94 27.90 -0.52
C GLU A 193 -23.82 27.79 -1.57
N GLU A 194 -22.62 28.26 -1.21
CA GLU A 194 -21.46 28.24 -2.10
C GLU A 194 -20.92 26.82 -2.31
N ALA A 195 -20.86 26.02 -1.25
CA ALA A 195 -20.49 24.60 -1.32
C ALA A 195 -21.47 23.80 -2.19
N GLU A 196 -22.78 24.00 -2.04
CA GLU A 196 -23.81 23.37 -2.90
C GLU A 196 -23.62 23.78 -4.37
N ARG A 197 -23.36 25.07 -4.63
CA ARG A 197 -23.06 25.57 -5.98
C ARG A 197 -21.83 24.88 -6.58
N MET A 198 -20.74 24.79 -5.81
CA MET A 198 -19.50 24.12 -6.24
C MET A 198 -19.72 22.62 -6.50
N LEU A 199 -20.44 21.93 -5.62
CA LEU A 199 -20.79 20.51 -5.78
C LEU A 199 -21.64 20.29 -7.04
N GLY A 200 -22.63 21.14 -7.28
CA GLY A 200 -23.45 21.09 -8.49
C GLY A 200 -22.62 21.28 -9.76
N ILE A 201 -21.73 22.28 -9.79
CA ILE A 201 -20.81 22.48 -10.92
C ILE A 201 -19.93 21.24 -11.14
N ALA A 202 -19.32 20.72 -10.08
CA ALA A 202 -18.44 19.56 -10.16
C ALA A 202 -19.16 18.31 -10.70
N HIS A 203 -20.36 18.00 -10.21
CA HIS A 203 -21.12 16.82 -10.66
C HIS A 203 -21.66 16.97 -12.09
N ASN A 204 -21.99 18.19 -12.52
CA ASN A 204 -22.44 18.47 -13.88
C ASN A 204 -21.34 18.28 -14.94
N MET A 205 -20.06 18.28 -14.55
CA MET A 205 -18.94 18.00 -15.47
C MET A 205 -18.84 16.53 -15.90
N GLY A 206 -19.56 15.62 -15.26
CA GLY A 206 -19.52 14.19 -15.60
C GLY A 206 -18.34 13.43 -14.97
N PRO A 207 -18.15 12.14 -15.33
CA PRO A 207 -17.18 11.28 -14.67
C PRO A 207 -15.76 11.72 -14.98
N ARG A 208 -14.91 11.73 -13.95
CA ARG A 208 -13.50 12.15 -14.09
C ARG A 208 -12.52 11.14 -13.51
N SER A 209 -11.39 11.03 -14.19
CA SER A 209 -10.22 10.29 -13.71
C SER A 209 -9.48 11.07 -12.64
N ILE A 210 -8.69 10.36 -11.85
CA ILE A 210 -7.78 10.96 -10.87
C ILE A 210 -6.78 11.90 -11.59
N PRO A 211 -6.54 13.12 -11.07
CA PRO A 211 -5.55 14.03 -11.61
C PRO A 211 -4.14 13.44 -11.66
N ALA A 212 -3.41 13.68 -12.74
CA ALA A 212 -2.06 13.12 -12.96
C ALA A 212 -1.08 13.46 -11.83
N ASP A 213 -1.20 14.66 -11.25
CA ASP A 213 -0.36 15.11 -10.13
C ASP A 213 -0.65 14.41 -8.80
N PHE A 214 -1.77 13.68 -8.69
CA PHE A 214 -2.09 12.80 -7.58
C PHE A 214 -1.70 11.34 -7.89
N VAL A 215 -1.84 10.94 -9.16
CA VAL A 215 -1.33 9.64 -9.63
C VAL A 215 0.18 9.54 -9.42
N ASN A 216 0.92 10.60 -9.78
CA ASN A 216 2.37 10.66 -9.75
C ASN A 216 2.96 11.11 -8.41
N LEU A 217 2.16 11.13 -7.33
CA LEU A 217 2.73 11.37 -6.00
C LEU A 217 3.78 10.30 -5.72
N PRO A 218 4.93 10.66 -5.13
CA PRO A 218 5.91 9.67 -4.73
C PRO A 218 5.24 8.68 -3.76
N GLU A 219 4.94 7.50 -4.27
CA GLU A 219 4.32 6.40 -3.52
C GLU A 219 5.31 5.77 -2.56
N ILE A 220 6.59 5.99 -2.77
CA ILE A 220 7.65 5.31 -2.04
C ILE A 220 7.96 6.15 -0.80
N GLU A 221 7.76 5.55 0.40
CA GLU A 221 8.34 6.09 1.63
C GLU A 221 9.83 6.35 1.38
N LYS A 222 10.44 7.35 2.00
CA LYS A 222 11.89 7.46 1.86
C LYS A 222 12.51 6.14 2.36
N PHE A 223 13.52 5.62 1.66
CA PHE A 223 14.15 4.34 1.98
C PHE A 223 14.44 4.17 3.47
N ASP A 224 14.98 5.22 4.10
CA ASP A 224 15.33 5.20 5.52
C ASP A 224 14.12 5.01 6.43
N GLN A 225 12.98 5.59 6.08
CA GLN A 225 11.72 5.44 6.82
C GLN A 225 11.15 4.02 6.64
N SER A 226 11.12 3.51 5.39
CA SER A 226 10.71 2.12 5.11
C SER A 226 11.56 1.15 5.93
N LEU A 227 12.88 1.33 5.91
CA LEU A 227 13.82 0.50 6.64
C LEU A 227 13.58 0.57 8.15
N GLU A 228 13.40 1.76 8.73
CA GLU A 228 13.13 1.92 10.16
C GLU A 228 11.84 1.21 10.58
N ASN A 229 10.76 1.38 9.82
CA ASN A 229 9.49 0.73 10.08
C ASN A 229 9.63 -0.81 10.08
N ILE A 230 10.29 -1.35 9.06
CA ILE A 230 10.54 -2.80 8.94
C ILE A 230 11.41 -3.30 10.10
N LEU A 231 12.49 -2.60 10.45
CA LEU A 231 13.36 -3.00 11.56
C LEU A 231 12.62 -2.97 12.90
N CYS A 232 11.69 -2.04 13.10
CA CYS A 232 10.80 -2.04 14.25
C CYS A 232 9.90 -3.29 14.29
N ASP A 233 9.34 -3.72 13.17
CA ASP A 233 8.53 -4.95 13.07
C ASP A 233 9.35 -6.19 13.50
N TYR A 234 10.64 -6.22 13.16
CA TYR A 234 11.58 -7.28 13.57
C TYR A 234 12.23 -7.07 14.94
N LYS A 235 11.84 -6.04 15.69
CA LYS A 235 12.41 -5.66 17.00
C LYS A 235 13.93 -5.48 16.96
N VAL A 236 14.46 -5.02 15.83
CA VAL A 236 15.88 -4.76 15.64
C VAL A 236 16.17 -3.31 16.02
N ILE A 237 16.90 -3.15 17.12
CA ILE A 237 17.24 -1.83 17.67
C ILE A 237 18.57 -1.32 17.07
N ASN A 238 19.51 -2.23 16.82
CA ASN A 238 20.83 -1.87 16.30
C ASN A 238 20.96 -2.17 14.80
N LYS A 239 20.95 -1.11 13.99
CA LYS A 239 21.10 -1.17 12.52
C LYS A 239 22.44 -1.78 12.08
N SER A 240 23.49 -1.75 12.90
CA SER A 240 24.81 -2.26 12.53
C SER A 240 25.01 -3.77 12.78
N ALA A 241 24.02 -4.46 13.34
CA ALA A 241 24.12 -5.88 13.71
C ALA A 241 22.83 -6.65 13.38
N ILE A 242 22.32 -6.50 12.16
CA ILE A 242 21.16 -7.25 11.68
C ILE A 242 21.60 -8.70 11.40
N PRO A 243 20.98 -9.72 12.00
CA PRO A 243 21.27 -11.12 11.68
C PRO A 243 21.05 -11.42 10.20
N GLY A 244 21.85 -12.33 9.61
CA GLY A 244 21.79 -12.63 8.17
C GLY A 244 20.39 -13.05 7.68
N GLU A 245 19.71 -13.95 8.41
CA GLU A 245 18.34 -14.36 8.07
C GLU A 245 17.35 -13.17 8.16
N THR A 246 17.50 -12.32 9.16
CA THR A 246 16.68 -11.09 9.28
C THR A 246 16.96 -10.14 8.13
N MET A 247 18.20 -10.04 7.64
CA MET A 247 18.56 -9.20 6.50
C MET A 247 17.83 -9.62 5.22
N CYS A 248 17.76 -10.92 4.92
CA CYS A 248 17.00 -11.42 3.75
C CYS A 248 15.52 -11.03 3.84
N ARG A 249 14.92 -11.16 5.04
CA ARG A 249 13.53 -10.73 5.26
C ARG A 249 13.35 -9.22 5.11
N VAL A 250 14.29 -8.43 5.63
CA VAL A 250 14.29 -6.97 5.46
C VAL A 250 14.37 -6.58 3.99
N ILE A 251 15.24 -7.23 3.20
CA ILE A 251 15.35 -6.98 1.75
C ILE A 251 14.06 -7.37 1.05
N THR A 252 13.50 -8.53 1.37
CA THR A 252 12.23 -9.02 0.83
C THR A 252 11.11 -8.01 1.07
N GLU A 253 10.99 -7.49 2.30
CA GLU A 253 9.95 -6.52 2.62
C GLU A 253 10.21 -5.12 2.05
N LEU A 254 11.47 -4.70 1.92
CA LEU A 254 11.81 -3.47 1.22
C LEU A 254 11.42 -3.56 -0.27
N ASN A 255 11.61 -4.72 -0.90
CA ASN A 255 11.13 -4.96 -2.25
C ASN A 255 9.59 -4.93 -2.31
N GLU A 256 8.92 -5.70 -1.45
CA GLU A 256 7.46 -5.86 -1.49
C GLU A 256 6.68 -4.60 -1.08
N ARG A 257 7.12 -3.94 -0.01
CA ARG A 257 6.45 -2.74 0.52
C ARG A 257 6.91 -1.48 -0.21
N GLY A 258 8.21 -1.38 -0.46
CA GLY A 258 8.85 -0.17 -0.97
C GLY A 258 9.10 -0.15 -2.47
N GLY A 259 8.99 -1.29 -3.16
CA GLY A 259 9.25 -1.39 -4.60
C GLY A 259 10.72 -1.20 -4.97
N TYR A 260 11.64 -1.30 -4.02
CA TYR A 260 13.07 -1.12 -4.29
C TYR A 260 13.68 -2.37 -4.92
N THR A 261 14.50 -2.20 -5.96
CA THR A 261 15.23 -3.30 -6.59
C THR A 261 16.30 -3.85 -5.65
N TYR A 262 16.71 -5.11 -5.89
CA TYR A 262 17.73 -5.78 -5.07
C TYR A 262 19.03 -4.97 -5.03
N ASP A 263 19.55 -4.56 -6.19
CA ASP A 263 20.77 -3.76 -6.31
C ASP A 263 20.69 -2.43 -5.57
N TYR A 264 19.53 -1.77 -5.60
CA TYR A 264 19.32 -0.53 -4.85
C TYR A 264 19.42 -0.77 -3.34
N ILE A 265 18.75 -1.82 -2.85
CA ILE A 265 18.72 -2.15 -1.42
C ILE A 265 20.12 -2.52 -0.92
N VAL A 266 20.82 -3.45 -1.59
CA VAL A 266 22.15 -3.92 -1.14
C VAL A 266 23.19 -2.79 -1.17
N THR A 267 23.08 -1.87 -2.13
CA THR A 267 23.93 -0.68 -2.22
C THR A 267 23.64 0.28 -1.07
N LYS A 268 22.36 0.55 -0.79
CA LYS A 268 21.95 1.46 0.29
C LYS A 268 22.30 0.94 1.67
N LEU A 269 22.27 -0.37 1.87
CA LEU A 269 22.66 -1.03 3.12
C LEU A 269 24.17 -1.33 3.21
N ASN A 270 24.95 -1.01 2.17
CA ASN A 270 26.40 -1.25 2.09
C ASN A 270 26.79 -2.72 2.36
N LEU A 271 26.09 -3.66 1.72
CA LEU A 271 26.28 -5.10 1.92
C LEU A 271 27.44 -5.64 1.08
N GLN A 272 28.24 -6.52 1.68
CA GLN A 272 29.42 -7.16 1.06
C GLN A 272 29.02 -8.01 -0.15
N LYS A 273 29.79 -7.92 -1.24
CA LYS A 273 29.45 -8.58 -2.53
C LYS A 273 29.47 -10.10 -2.44
N GLU A 274 30.33 -10.66 -1.60
CA GLU A 274 30.56 -12.10 -1.48
C GLU A 274 29.32 -12.85 -1.01
N ASN A 275 28.44 -12.19 -0.24
CA ASN A 275 27.22 -12.79 0.30
C ASN A 275 25.98 -12.54 -0.56
N GLN A 276 26.06 -11.66 -1.57
CA GLN A 276 24.88 -11.20 -2.31
C GLN A 276 24.23 -12.30 -3.15
N TYR A 277 24.98 -13.32 -3.57
CA TYR A 277 24.41 -14.44 -4.33
C TYR A 277 23.50 -15.30 -3.46
N GLU A 278 24.00 -15.75 -2.30
CA GLU A 278 23.22 -16.53 -1.34
C GLU A 278 22.01 -15.75 -0.83
N MET A 279 22.20 -14.46 -0.52
CA MET A 279 21.12 -13.58 -0.11
C MET A 279 20.05 -13.41 -1.18
N LEU A 280 20.44 -13.32 -2.47
CA LEU A 280 19.49 -13.22 -3.57
C LEU A 280 18.60 -14.48 -3.65
N ILE A 281 19.21 -15.66 -3.50
CA ILE A 281 18.48 -16.93 -3.50
C ILE A 281 17.48 -16.94 -2.34
N GLU A 282 17.91 -16.62 -1.12
CA GLU A 282 17.03 -16.58 0.06
C GLU A 282 15.90 -15.56 -0.09
N VAL A 283 16.16 -14.39 -0.69
CA VAL A 283 15.13 -13.39 -0.96
C VAL A 283 14.10 -13.90 -1.97
N ILE A 284 14.53 -14.55 -3.07
CA ILE A 284 13.60 -15.14 -4.05
C ILE A 284 12.74 -16.24 -3.37
N VAL A 285 13.36 -17.05 -2.50
CA VAL A 285 12.68 -18.09 -1.73
C VAL A 285 11.65 -17.48 -0.78
N ASP A 286 12.01 -16.41 -0.05
CA ASP A 286 11.09 -15.69 0.84
C ASP A 286 9.93 -15.06 0.06
N LEU A 287 10.17 -14.48 -1.13
CA LEU A 287 9.13 -13.97 -2.03
C LEU A 287 8.15 -15.06 -2.46
N ALA A 288 8.65 -16.23 -2.87
CA ALA A 288 7.81 -17.34 -3.29
C ALA A 288 6.98 -17.90 -2.12
N ILE A 289 7.61 -18.19 -0.98
CA ILE A 289 6.95 -18.84 0.16
C ILE A 289 6.02 -17.88 0.89
N THR A 290 6.45 -16.64 1.13
CA THR A 290 5.73 -15.68 1.97
C THR A 290 4.75 -14.84 1.16
N PHE A 291 5.12 -14.46 -0.06
CA PHE A 291 4.31 -13.55 -0.87
C PHE A 291 3.61 -14.25 -2.04
N GLY A 292 3.88 -15.54 -2.25
CA GLY A 292 3.25 -16.33 -3.31
C GLY A 292 3.68 -15.91 -4.71
N GLN A 293 4.84 -15.26 -4.85
CA GLN A 293 5.35 -14.85 -6.15
C GLN A 293 5.88 -16.03 -6.94
N THR A 294 5.61 -16.02 -8.23
CA THR A 294 6.26 -16.92 -9.19
C THR A 294 7.74 -16.55 -9.33
N TYR A 295 8.55 -17.42 -9.93
CA TYR A 295 9.97 -17.15 -10.15
C TYR A 295 10.18 -15.90 -11.02
N ASP A 296 9.46 -15.80 -12.14
CA ASP A 296 9.60 -14.69 -13.09
C ASP A 296 9.12 -13.35 -12.49
N GLU A 297 8.06 -13.37 -11.68
CA GLU A 297 7.60 -12.19 -10.94
C GLU A 297 8.68 -11.72 -9.95
N SER A 298 9.28 -12.65 -9.20
CA SER A 298 10.34 -12.34 -8.24
C SER A 298 11.54 -11.68 -8.93
N ILE A 299 12.02 -12.25 -10.04
CA ILE A 299 13.14 -11.69 -10.82
C ILE A 299 12.79 -10.28 -11.35
N THR A 300 11.58 -10.11 -11.87
CA THR A 300 11.10 -8.83 -12.41
C THR A 300 10.99 -7.77 -11.32
N ASN A 301 10.43 -8.12 -10.16
CA ASN A 301 10.22 -7.20 -9.04
C ASN A 301 11.54 -6.81 -8.37
N LEU A 302 12.48 -7.74 -8.27
CA LEU A 302 13.82 -7.47 -7.76
C LEU A 302 14.68 -6.69 -8.76
N GLY A 303 14.27 -6.59 -10.03
CA GLY A 303 15.04 -5.92 -11.08
C GLY A 303 16.32 -6.67 -11.44
N VAL A 304 16.32 -8.00 -11.29
CA VAL A 304 17.50 -8.83 -11.53
C VAL A 304 17.64 -9.14 -13.01
N THR A 305 18.85 -8.99 -13.53
CA THR A 305 19.19 -9.43 -14.89
C THR A 305 20.31 -10.44 -14.83
N PHE A 306 20.19 -11.52 -15.62
CA PHE A 306 21.20 -12.55 -15.68
C PHE A 306 22.10 -12.35 -16.90
N ALA A 307 23.40 -12.56 -16.73
CA ALA A 307 24.37 -12.46 -17.82
C ALA A 307 24.16 -13.52 -18.93
N SER A 308 23.51 -14.63 -18.60
CA SER A 308 23.19 -15.72 -19.53
C SER A 308 22.02 -16.55 -19.05
N SER A 309 21.42 -17.33 -19.98
CA SER A 309 20.41 -18.34 -19.65
C SER A 309 20.94 -19.43 -18.72
N ASN A 310 22.23 -19.79 -18.83
CA ASN A 310 22.87 -20.73 -17.92
C ASN A 310 22.89 -20.19 -16.48
N LYS A 311 23.21 -18.90 -16.30
CA LYS A 311 23.23 -18.32 -14.95
C LYS A 311 21.81 -18.21 -14.36
N ALA A 312 20.82 -17.89 -15.18
CA ALA A 312 19.42 -17.93 -14.77
C ALA A 312 18.99 -19.34 -14.32
N ARG A 313 19.45 -20.38 -15.04
CA ARG A 313 19.18 -21.78 -14.72
C ARG A 313 19.85 -22.23 -13.43
N GLU A 314 21.11 -21.84 -13.18
CA GLU A 314 21.82 -22.11 -11.92
C GLU A 314 21.06 -21.52 -10.72
N VAL A 315 20.66 -20.26 -10.81
CA VAL A 315 19.89 -19.61 -9.73
C VAL A 315 18.57 -20.32 -9.48
N LEU A 316 17.88 -20.76 -10.53
CA LEU A 316 16.64 -21.52 -10.38
C LEU A 316 16.86 -22.88 -9.69
N LEU A 317 17.94 -23.59 -10.02
CA LEU A 317 18.32 -24.84 -9.34
C LEU A 317 18.55 -24.61 -7.83
N ASP A 318 19.25 -23.53 -7.49
CA ASP A 318 19.48 -23.14 -6.10
C ASP A 318 18.18 -22.81 -5.36
N VAL A 319 17.31 -21.98 -5.96
CA VAL A 319 16.01 -21.61 -5.39
C VAL A 319 15.15 -22.85 -5.09
N VAL A 320 14.99 -23.76 -6.07
CA VAL A 320 14.22 -24.99 -5.87
C VAL A 320 14.83 -25.87 -4.78
N THR A 321 16.16 -25.95 -4.75
CA THR A 321 16.90 -26.72 -3.74
C THR A 321 16.69 -26.15 -2.33
N VAL A 322 16.74 -24.83 -2.17
CA VAL A 322 16.53 -24.15 -0.89
C VAL A 322 15.08 -24.30 -0.43
N ILE A 323 14.08 -24.11 -1.32
CA ILE A 323 12.65 -24.33 -0.98
C ILE A 323 12.45 -25.77 -0.48
N SER A 324 12.94 -26.75 -1.24
CA SER A 324 12.80 -28.17 -0.87
C SER A 324 13.41 -28.46 0.50
N ASN A 325 14.58 -27.90 0.80
CA ASN A 325 15.25 -28.11 2.09
C ASN A 325 14.54 -27.40 3.25
N ARG A 326 14.01 -26.19 3.02
CA ARG A 326 13.39 -25.37 4.07
C ARG A 326 11.98 -25.84 4.43
N THR A 327 11.24 -26.37 3.45
CA THR A 327 9.81 -26.68 3.59
C THR A 327 9.50 -28.17 3.58
N GLY A 328 10.36 -28.99 2.96
CA GLY A 328 10.05 -30.39 2.67
C GLY A 328 8.98 -30.60 1.59
N TYR A 329 8.62 -29.56 0.83
CA TYR A 329 7.65 -29.68 -0.25
C TYR A 329 8.13 -30.60 -1.37
N ALA A 330 7.18 -31.33 -1.96
CA ALA A 330 7.41 -32.16 -3.13
C ALA A 330 7.65 -31.29 -4.37
N TYR A 331 8.41 -31.84 -5.32
CA TYR A 331 8.87 -31.13 -6.51
C TYR A 331 7.71 -30.55 -7.35
N ASP A 332 6.62 -31.30 -7.52
CA ASP A 332 5.42 -30.84 -8.23
C ASP A 332 4.81 -29.58 -7.60
N TYR A 333 4.71 -29.56 -6.27
CA TYR A 333 4.21 -28.41 -5.53
C TYR A 333 5.13 -27.19 -5.67
N ILE A 334 6.45 -27.41 -5.60
CA ILE A 334 7.44 -26.33 -5.78
C ILE A 334 7.35 -25.74 -7.19
N MET A 335 7.24 -26.59 -8.22
CA MET A 335 7.12 -26.13 -9.60
C MET A 335 5.85 -25.29 -9.80
N ASN A 336 4.72 -25.75 -9.27
CA ASN A 336 3.47 -24.99 -9.32
C ASN A 336 3.58 -23.65 -8.58
N MET A 337 4.15 -23.64 -7.37
CA MET A 337 4.39 -22.41 -6.59
C MET A 337 5.23 -21.40 -7.36
N LEU A 338 6.28 -21.85 -8.05
CA LEU A 338 7.16 -20.98 -8.83
C LEU A 338 6.60 -20.61 -10.21
N GLY A 339 5.39 -21.09 -10.58
CA GLY A 339 4.78 -20.84 -11.88
C GLY A 339 5.46 -21.57 -13.04
N LEU A 340 6.18 -22.66 -12.76
CA LEU A 340 6.97 -23.39 -13.74
C LEU A 340 6.18 -24.57 -14.30
N ALA A 341 6.43 -24.89 -15.57
CA ALA A 341 5.83 -26.04 -16.22
C ALA A 341 6.18 -27.36 -15.51
N TYR A 342 5.20 -28.24 -15.37
CA TYR A 342 5.36 -29.56 -14.76
C TYR A 342 4.66 -30.66 -15.60
N PRO A 343 5.29 -31.83 -15.82
CA PRO A 343 6.68 -32.16 -15.47
C PRO A 343 7.66 -31.55 -16.49
N ASN A 344 8.68 -30.83 -15.99
CA ASN A 344 9.81 -30.40 -16.80
C ASN A 344 10.99 -31.36 -16.61
N TYR A 345 11.05 -32.41 -17.43
CA TYR A 345 12.04 -33.47 -17.29
C TYR A 345 13.48 -33.02 -17.54
N ASP A 346 13.69 -32.04 -18.44
CA ASP A 346 15.03 -31.50 -18.70
C ASP A 346 15.58 -30.77 -17.47
N PHE A 347 14.76 -29.93 -16.84
CA PHE A 347 15.15 -29.28 -15.58
C PHE A 347 15.28 -30.28 -14.43
N LEU A 348 14.35 -31.23 -14.31
CA LEU A 348 14.34 -32.23 -13.25
C LEU A 348 15.62 -33.09 -13.28
N LYS A 349 16.07 -33.48 -14.47
CA LYS A 349 17.33 -34.21 -14.65
C LYS A 349 18.52 -33.43 -14.10
N ASP A 350 18.63 -32.15 -14.46
CA ASP A 350 19.71 -31.28 -13.99
C ASP A 350 19.64 -31.07 -12.47
N LEU A 351 18.43 -30.90 -11.93
CA LEU A 351 18.19 -30.75 -10.49
C LEU A 351 18.63 -31.97 -9.69
N VAL A 352 18.29 -33.18 -10.14
CA VAL A 352 18.70 -34.41 -9.46
C VAL A 352 20.23 -34.53 -9.45
N ARG A 353 20.90 -34.24 -10.57
CA ARG A 353 22.37 -34.26 -10.63
C ARG A 353 22.99 -33.21 -9.72
N TYR A 354 22.44 -32.01 -9.76
CA TYR A 354 22.89 -30.89 -8.96
C TYR A 354 22.85 -31.20 -7.46
N ILE A 355 21.69 -31.65 -6.96
CA ILE A 355 21.51 -31.98 -5.54
C ILE A 355 22.35 -33.19 -5.14
N SER A 356 22.41 -34.23 -5.99
CA SER A 356 23.21 -35.43 -5.75
C SER A 356 24.69 -35.09 -5.60
N SER A 357 25.24 -34.28 -6.52
CA SER A 357 26.63 -33.82 -6.48
C SER A 357 26.90 -32.94 -5.27
N MET A 358 26.03 -31.97 -4.98
CA MET A 358 26.18 -31.04 -3.86
C MET A 358 26.13 -31.74 -2.50
N LYS A 359 25.25 -32.74 -2.33
CA LYS A 359 25.04 -33.44 -1.05
C LYS A 359 25.80 -34.74 -0.90
N GLY A 360 26.41 -35.25 -1.98
CA GLY A 360 27.08 -36.55 -1.99
C GLY A 360 26.14 -37.74 -1.78
N ILE A 361 24.86 -37.61 -2.19
CA ILE A 361 23.84 -38.67 -2.05
C ILE A 361 23.50 -39.28 -3.40
N SER A 362 22.94 -40.50 -3.41
CA SER A 362 22.58 -41.19 -4.66
C SER A 362 21.43 -40.47 -5.42
N PHE A 363 21.31 -40.74 -6.73
CA PHE A 363 20.17 -40.25 -7.52
C PHE A 363 18.84 -40.78 -6.99
N VAL A 364 18.80 -42.04 -6.54
CA VAL A 364 17.59 -42.65 -5.95
C VAL A 364 17.17 -41.91 -4.68
N GLU A 365 18.13 -41.60 -3.80
CA GLU A 365 17.87 -40.85 -2.58
C GLU A 365 17.44 -39.41 -2.87
N THR A 366 18.05 -38.78 -3.88
CA THR A 366 17.67 -37.43 -4.34
C THR A 366 16.23 -37.41 -4.87
N ILE A 367 15.85 -38.38 -5.70
CA ILE A 367 14.48 -38.50 -6.24
C ILE A 367 13.47 -38.67 -5.11
N LYS A 368 13.78 -39.49 -4.10
CA LYS A 368 12.94 -39.64 -2.90
C LYS A 368 12.81 -38.34 -2.12
N LYS A 369 13.93 -37.62 -1.92
CA LYS A 369 13.95 -36.35 -1.19
C LYS A 369 13.12 -35.26 -1.87
N LEU A 370 13.14 -35.23 -3.20
CA LEU A 370 12.32 -34.33 -4.01
C LEU A 370 10.84 -34.72 -4.03
N GLY A 371 10.43 -35.81 -3.39
CA GLY A 371 9.03 -36.25 -3.35
C GLY A 371 8.48 -36.58 -4.74
N ILE A 372 9.31 -37.05 -5.67
CA ILE A 372 8.88 -37.36 -7.04
C ILE A 372 8.10 -38.66 -7.03
N VAL A 373 6.78 -38.55 -7.17
CA VAL A 373 5.86 -39.70 -7.14
C VAL A 373 5.51 -40.20 -8.56
N HIS A 374 5.50 -39.29 -9.53
CA HIS A 374 5.19 -39.61 -10.93
C HIS A 374 6.44 -40.09 -11.66
N GLU A 375 6.38 -41.31 -12.19
CA GLU A 375 7.40 -41.93 -13.04
C GLU A 375 8.87 -41.87 -12.50
N PRO A 376 9.13 -42.19 -11.21
CA PRO A 376 10.47 -42.06 -10.64
C PRO A 376 11.53 -42.92 -11.33
N ALA A 377 11.12 -44.08 -11.89
CA ALA A 377 12.00 -44.95 -12.66
C ALA A 377 12.43 -44.31 -13.99
N TYR A 378 11.55 -43.54 -14.64
CA TYR A 378 11.87 -42.82 -15.86
C TYR A 378 12.85 -41.68 -15.58
N VAL A 379 12.63 -40.93 -14.51
CA VAL A 379 13.55 -39.86 -14.07
C VAL A 379 14.94 -40.42 -13.77
N LEU A 380 15.03 -41.55 -13.05
CA LEU A 380 16.31 -42.20 -12.78
C LEU A 380 17.05 -42.56 -14.08
N GLN A 381 16.33 -43.14 -15.05
CA GLN A 381 16.89 -43.49 -16.35
C GLN A 381 17.41 -42.27 -17.12
N LEU A 382 16.70 -41.13 -17.06
CA LEU A 382 17.15 -39.88 -17.69
C LEU A 382 18.44 -39.36 -17.06
N VAL A 383 18.54 -39.44 -15.73
CA VAL A 383 19.68 -38.96 -14.95
C VAL A 383 20.92 -39.85 -15.13
N GLU A 384 20.75 -41.14 -15.39
CA GLU A 384 21.87 -42.06 -15.65
C GLU A 384 22.43 -41.98 -17.09
N LYS A 385 21.62 -41.53 -18.06
CA LYS A 385 21.98 -41.55 -19.49
C LYS A 385 22.68 -40.31 -20.03
N GLY A 386 22.41 -39.12 -19.48
CA GLY A 386 23.10 -37.88 -19.89
C GLY A 386 24.39 -37.65 -19.15
#